data_AF-A0A9P5WFH8-F1
#
_entry.id   AF-A0A9P5WFH8-F1
#
_cell.length_a   1.000
_cell.length_b   1.000
_cell.length_c   1.000
_cell.angle_alpha   90.00
_cell.angle_beta   90.00
_cell.angle_gamma   90.00
#
_symmetry.space_group_name_H-M   'P 1'
#
loop_
_entity.id
_entity.type
_entity.pdbx_description
1 polymer ?
#
loop_
_entity_poly.entity_id
_entity_poly.type
_entity_poly.pdbx_seq_one_letter_code
_entity_poly.pdbx_strand_id
1 'polypeptide(L)'
;MFRLLARAAALAVLTLNLLGTTDADGSVANYNGTLCKDYINYQVWVPPGASISTIEADLIQKGLTDQTLKLISSSCLNPFMEYICTSSFPKVTQFNSRLRRTN
;
A
#
# COMPACT_ATOMS: atom_id res chain seq x y z
N MET A 1 12.62 -27.01 -48.89
CA MET A 1 12.73 -27.61 -47.53
C MET A 1 13.23 -26.57 -46.52
N PHE A 2 12.57 -25.41 -46.37
CA PHE A 2 12.98 -24.35 -45.41
C PHE A 2 11.79 -23.40 -45.13
N ARG A 3 10.79 -23.83 -44.35
CA ARG A 3 9.66 -22.95 -43.92
C ARG A 3 9.10 -23.31 -42.54
N LEU A 4 9.95 -23.71 -41.58
CA LEU A 4 9.48 -24.13 -40.25
C LEU A 4 10.23 -23.49 -39.05
N LEU A 5 11.11 -22.51 -39.27
CA LEU A 5 11.95 -21.96 -38.19
C LEU A 5 11.64 -20.51 -37.78
N ALA A 6 10.45 -19.99 -38.10
CA ALA A 6 10.11 -18.59 -37.79
C ALA A 6 9.18 -18.40 -36.55
N ARG A 7 8.67 -19.48 -35.93
CA ARG A 7 7.67 -19.37 -34.86
C ARG A 7 8.18 -19.67 -33.44
N ALA A 8 9.41 -20.14 -33.28
CA ALA A 8 9.93 -20.52 -31.96
C ALA A 8 10.55 -19.34 -31.17
N ALA A 9 10.92 -18.23 -31.82
CA ALA A 9 11.65 -17.15 -31.16
C ALA A 9 10.75 -16.16 -30.37
N ALA A 10 9.45 -16.12 -30.62
CA ALA A 10 8.56 -15.14 -29.99
C ALA A 10 8.15 -15.49 -28.55
N LEU A 11 8.29 -16.75 -28.14
CA LEU A 11 7.89 -17.21 -26.79
C LEU A 11 9.00 -17.09 -25.74
N ALA A 12 10.25 -16.88 -26.15
CA ALA A 12 11.38 -16.78 -25.21
C ALA A 12 11.58 -15.38 -24.62
N VAL A 13 10.93 -14.34 -25.16
CA VAL A 13 11.13 -12.95 -24.73
C VAL A 13 10.14 -12.53 -23.63
N LEU A 14 9.03 -13.27 -23.43
CA LEU A 14 8.03 -12.92 -22.40
C LEU A 14 8.42 -13.34 -20.97
N THR A 15 9.39 -14.24 -20.79
CA THR A 15 9.71 -14.79 -19.46
C THR A 15 10.77 -14.00 -18.68
N LEU A 16 11.51 -13.08 -19.31
CA LEU A 16 12.57 -12.33 -18.62
C LEU A 16 12.08 -11.14 -17.76
N ASN A 17 10.83 -10.69 -17.93
CA ASN A 17 10.31 -9.52 -17.20
C ASN A 17 9.48 -9.87 -15.96
N LEU A 18 9.33 -11.14 -15.60
CA LEU A 18 8.44 -11.58 -14.50
C LEU A 18 9.12 -11.71 -13.12
N LEU A 19 10.36 -11.22 -12.97
CA LEU A 19 11.13 -11.25 -11.71
C LEU A 19 11.37 -9.86 -11.11
N GLY A 20 10.63 -8.85 -11.56
CA GLY A 20 10.58 -7.57 -10.86
C GLY A 20 9.87 -7.75 -9.53
N THR A 21 10.62 -8.08 -8.47
CA THR A 21 10.15 -7.88 -7.11
C THR A 21 9.96 -6.37 -6.94
N THR A 22 8.72 -5.91 -6.91
CA THR A 22 8.42 -4.52 -6.54
C THR A 22 8.73 -4.39 -5.06
N ASP A 23 9.99 -4.11 -4.73
CA ASP A 23 10.33 -3.66 -3.39
C ASP A 23 9.59 -2.34 -3.19
N ALA A 24 8.67 -2.32 -2.22
CA ALA A 24 7.96 -1.11 -1.84
C ALA A 24 8.95 -0.16 -1.16
N ASP A 25 9.67 0.61 -1.98
CA ASP A 25 10.59 1.65 -1.51
C ASP A 25 9.81 2.67 -0.69
N GLY A 26 10.33 3.07 0.47
CA GLY A 26 9.64 3.91 1.43
C GLY A 26 10.32 3.90 2.80
N SER A 27 9.67 4.53 3.77
CA SER A 27 10.19 4.65 5.13
C SER A 27 9.19 4.17 6.17
N VAL A 28 9.69 3.82 7.35
CA VAL A 28 8.88 3.44 8.49
C VAL A 28 8.80 4.62 9.45
N ALA A 29 7.59 5.02 9.81
CA ALA A 29 7.36 6.12 10.75
C ALA A 29 6.33 5.75 11.81
N ASN A 30 6.43 6.36 12.99
CA ASN A 30 5.32 6.35 13.94
C ASN A 30 4.23 7.29 13.41
N TYR A 31 2.98 6.83 13.46
CA TYR A 31 1.86 7.69 13.08
C TYR A 31 1.75 8.89 14.04
N ASN A 32 1.79 10.11 13.50
CA ASN A 32 1.73 11.37 14.23
C ASN A 32 0.68 12.35 13.67
N GLY A 33 -0.24 11.84 12.85
CA GLY A 33 -1.35 12.62 12.28
C GLY A 33 -2.51 12.79 13.26
N THR A 34 -3.52 13.56 12.86
CA THR A 34 -4.69 13.86 13.71
C THR A 34 -5.94 13.10 13.30
N LEU A 35 -6.07 12.70 12.04
CA LEU A 35 -7.30 12.14 11.46
C LEU A 35 -7.55 10.70 11.93
N CYS A 36 -6.49 9.90 12.02
CA CYS A 36 -6.50 8.48 12.31
C CYS A 36 -5.95 8.12 13.69
N LYS A 37 -5.62 9.11 14.54
CA LYS A 37 -4.96 8.91 15.84
C LYS A 37 -5.72 7.98 16.80
N ASP A 38 -7.05 7.97 16.69
CA ASP A 38 -7.93 7.17 17.55
C ASP A 38 -8.20 5.77 16.96
N TYR A 39 -7.71 5.49 15.74
CA TYR A 39 -7.94 4.25 14.99
C TYR A 39 -6.68 3.40 14.77
N ILE A 40 -5.49 4.01 14.79
CA ILE A 40 -4.21 3.31 14.59
C ILE A 40 -3.17 3.74 15.63
N ASN A 41 -2.37 2.78 16.10
CA ASN A 41 -1.36 2.98 17.15
C ASN A 41 -0.03 2.24 16.87
N TYR A 42 0.28 2.02 15.60
CA TYR A 42 1.42 1.22 15.15
C TYR A 42 2.32 2.01 14.19
N GLN A 43 3.49 1.42 13.88
CA GLN A 43 4.38 1.96 12.85
C GLN A 43 3.82 1.72 11.45
N VAL A 44 3.82 2.77 10.65
CA VAL A 44 3.21 2.83 9.32
C VAL A 44 4.30 2.93 8.26
N TRP A 45 4.03 2.34 7.10
CA TRP A 45 4.85 2.56 5.91
C TRP A 45 4.45 3.88 5.25
N VAL A 46 5.44 4.68 4.88
CA VAL A 46 5.27 5.98 4.22
C VAL A 46 5.99 5.95 2.86
N PRO A 47 5.30 6.24 1.75
CA PRO A 47 5.90 6.29 0.43
C PRO A 47 7.06 7.31 0.33
N PRO A 48 7.99 7.14 -0.61
CA PRO A 48 9.07 8.09 -0.84
C PRO A 48 8.51 9.46 -1.25
N GLY A 49 9.03 10.51 -0.63
CA GLY A 49 8.57 11.89 -0.88
C GLY A 49 7.20 12.25 -0.28
N ALA A 50 6.52 11.31 0.39
CA ALA A 50 5.31 11.58 1.14
C ALA A 50 5.61 11.77 2.64
N SER A 51 4.69 12.45 3.32
CA SER A 51 4.59 12.51 4.78
C SER A 51 3.20 12.08 5.23
N ILE A 52 3.05 11.72 6.51
CA ILE A 52 1.74 11.43 7.11
C ILE A 52 0.76 12.59 6.87
N SER A 53 1.21 13.84 7.05
CA SER A 53 0.37 15.02 6.80
C SER A 53 -0.07 15.16 5.34
N THR A 54 0.77 14.82 4.36
CA THR A 54 0.37 14.85 2.94
C THR A 54 -0.64 13.76 2.60
N ILE A 55 -0.54 12.58 3.23
CA ILE A 55 -1.50 11.49 3.04
C ILE A 55 -2.85 11.88 3.65
N GLU A 56 -2.87 12.47 4.85
CA GLU A 56 -4.12 12.98 5.45
C GLU A 56 -4.75 14.08 4.62
N ALA A 57 -3.95 15.01 4.10
CA ALA A 57 -4.44 16.06 3.21
C ALA A 57 -5.10 15.46 1.95
N ASP A 58 -4.50 14.42 1.36
CA ASP A 58 -5.06 13.70 0.21
C ASP A 58 -6.39 13.00 0.57
N LEU A 59 -6.50 12.38 1.75
CA LEU A 59 -7.77 11.79 2.22
C LEU A 59 -8.87 12.83 2.36
N ILE A 60 -8.55 13.99 2.93
CA ILE A 60 -9.50 15.11 3.07
C ILE A 60 -9.91 15.62 1.68
N GLN A 61 -8.96 15.80 0.76
CA GLN A 61 -9.22 16.22 -0.62
C GLN A 61 -10.09 15.21 -1.39
N LYS A 62 -9.93 13.91 -1.10
CA LYS A 62 -10.75 12.83 -1.66
C LYS A 62 -12.13 12.70 -1.01
N GLY A 63 -12.47 13.58 -0.07
CA GLY A 63 -13.81 13.72 0.45
C GLY A 63 -13.98 13.25 1.89
N LEU A 64 -12.91 12.91 2.61
CA LEU A 64 -12.98 12.61 4.05
C LEU A 64 -13.10 13.91 4.88
N THR A 65 -14.14 14.68 4.62
CA THR A 65 -14.47 15.94 5.29
C THR A 65 -15.53 15.72 6.36
N ASP A 66 -15.64 16.63 7.33
CA ASP A 66 -16.69 16.60 8.36
C ASP A 66 -18.11 16.52 7.78
N GLN A 67 -18.33 17.08 6.60
CA GLN A 67 -19.63 17.01 5.92
C GLN A 67 -19.93 15.59 5.46
N THR A 68 -18.97 14.92 4.82
CA THR A 68 -19.13 13.53 4.38
C THR A 68 -19.28 12.58 5.55
N LEU A 69 -18.49 12.77 6.61
CA LEU A 69 -18.55 11.92 7.81
C LEU A 69 -19.92 12.01 8.50
N LYS A 70 -20.58 13.17 8.45
CA LYS A 70 -21.96 13.35 8.98
C LYS A 70 -23.03 12.62 8.17
N LEU A 71 -22.76 12.28 6.91
CA LEU A 71 -23.68 11.50 6.08
C LEU A 71 -23.60 9.99 6.38
N ILE A 72 -22.54 9.55 7.04
CA ILE A 72 -22.36 8.16 7.45
C ILE A 72 -23.17 7.93 8.74
N SER A 73 -23.98 6.87 8.77
CA SER A 73 -24.66 6.44 9.99
C SER A 73 -23.65 6.26 11.13
N SER A 74 -24.00 6.68 12.34
CA SER A 74 -23.14 6.55 13.52
C SER A 74 -22.68 5.10 13.77
N SER A 75 -23.52 4.12 13.41
CA SER A 75 -23.18 2.69 13.47
C SER A 75 -22.06 2.27 12.52
N CYS A 76 -21.88 2.99 11.42
CA CYS A 76 -20.92 2.69 10.37
C CYS A 76 -19.69 3.57 10.41
N LEU A 77 -19.74 4.70 11.13
CA LEU A 77 -18.66 5.69 11.15
C LEU A 77 -17.35 5.10 11.67
N ASN A 78 -17.38 4.43 12.83
CA ASN A 78 -16.18 3.83 13.42
C ASN A 78 -15.53 2.76 12.52
N PRO A 79 -16.24 1.71 12.05
CA PRO A 79 -15.63 0.70 11.18
C PRO A 79 -15.19 1.29 9.83
N PHE A 80 -15.87 2.31 9.31
CA PHE A 80 -15.43 3.03 8.12
C PHE A 80 -14.11 3.75 8.35
N MET A 81 -13.99 4.50 9.45
CA MET A 81 -12.75 5.21 9.79
C MET A 81 -11.60 4.24 10.06
N GLU A 82 -11.84 3.15 10.78
CA GLU A 82 -10.84 2.09 10.99
C GLU A 82 -10.35 1.51 9.66
N TYR A 83 -11.26 1.20 8.74
CA TYR A 83 -10.92 0.70 7.41
C TYR A 83 -10.09 1.71 6.60
N ILE A 84 -10.51 2.97 6.51
CA ILE A 84 -9.80 4.01 5.76
C ILE A 84 -8.42 4.24 6.34
N CYS A 85 -8.30 4.32 7.66
CA CYS A 85 -7.03 4.56 8.35
C CYS A 85 -6.06 3.38 8.19
N THR A 86 -6.53 2.14 8.38
CA THR A 86 -5.67 0.96 8.21
C THR A 86 -5.25 0.73 6.76
N SER A 87 -6.10 1.09 5.80
CA SER A 87 -5.79 1.00 4.37
C SER A 87 -4.81 2.08 3.91
N SER A 88 -4.96 3.31 4.42
CA SER A 88 -4.11 4.45 4.02
C SER A 88 -2.76 4.45 4.73
N PHE A 89 -2.69 3.84 5.92
CA PHE A 89 -1.49 3.70 6.72
C PHE A 89 -1.21 2.21 7.01
N PRO A 90 -0.64 1.49 6.04
CA PRO A 90 -0.35 0.07 6.19
C PRO A 90 0.63 -0.17 7.34
N LYS A 91 0.33 -1.18 8.15
CA LYS A 91 1.21 -1.62 9.23
C LYS A 91 2.48 -2.26 8.66
N VAL A 92 3.62 -1.91 9.23
CA VAL A 92 4.90 -2.55 8.88
C VAL A 92 5.01 -3.88 9.60
N THR A 93 5.05 -4.97 8.85
CA THR A 93 5.43 -6.28 9.36
C THR A 93 6.93 -6.47 9.18
N GLN A 94 7.67 -6.70 10.26
CA GLN A 94 9.07 -7.09 10.12
C GLN A 94 9.14 -8.43 9.40
N PHE A 95 9.66 -8.44 8.17
CA PHE A 95 9.95 -9.68 7.47
C PHE A 95 11.14 -10.34 8.16
N ASN A 96 10.88 -11.38 8.97
CA ASN A 96 11.92 -12.09 9.69
C ASN A 96 12.72 -12.93 8.68
N SER A 97 13.82 -12.37 8.17
CA SER A 97 14.65 -12.95 7.09
C SER A 97 15.38 -14.25 7.46
N ARG A 98 15.22 -14.74 8.70
CA ARG A 98 15.86 -15.98 9.18
C ARG A 98 15.35 -17.28 8.54
N LEU A 99 14.21 -17.26 7.84
CA LEU A 99 13.66 -18.45 7.17
C LEU A 99 14.06 -18.59 5.68
N ARG A 100 14.89 -17.68 5.14
CA ARG A 100 15.32 -17.69 3.73
C ARG A 100 16.75 -18.23 3.53
N ARG A 101 17.23 -19.09 4.43
CA ARG A 101 18.56 -19.72 4.38
C ARG A 101 18.50 -21.25 4.51
N THR A 102 17.48 -21.90 3.95
CA THR A 102 17.45 -23.36 3.77
C THR A 102 16.62 -23.69 2.54
N ASN A 103 17.28 -23.77 1.39
CA ASN A 103 17.03 -24.71 0.28
C ASN A 103 17.96 -24.38 -0.88
#